data_AF-K5BCS9-F1
#
_entry.id   AF-K5BCS9-F1
#
_cell.length_a   1.000
_cell.length_b   1.000
_cell.length_c   1.000
_cell.angle_alpha   90.00
_cell.angle_beta   90.00
_cell.angle_gamma   90.00
#
_symmetry.space_group_name_H-M   'P 1'
#
loop_
_entity.id
_entity.type
_entity.pdbx_description
1 polymer ?
#
loop_
_entity_poly.entity_id
_entity_poly.type
_entity_poly.pdbx_seq_one_letter_code
_entity_poly.pdbx_strand_id
1 'polypeptide(L)' 'MGVHYGSMIDMIDIGKLTCHELRFGVAPPPVLDELVTVGFAPMESAIILMAAVDNLCPDTGPAVAAWARSIGHTTPV' A
#
# COMPACT_ATOMS: atom_id res chain seq x y z
N MET A 1 11.94 -2.58 -15.58
CA MET A 1 12.04 -1.13 -15.31
C MET A 1 11.97 -0.98 -13.80
N GLY A 2 12.88 -0.23 -13.18
CA GLY A 2 12.85 0.06 -11.74
C GLY A 2 12.58 1.54 -11.52
N VAL A 3 12.04 1.89 -10.36
CA VAL A 3 11.68 3.28 -10.03
C VAL A 3 12.88 3.96 -9.38
N HIS A 4 13.25 5.14 -9.87
CA HIS A 4 14.19 6.02 -9.20
C HIS A 4 13.39 7.09 -8.45
N TYR A 5 13.47 7.12 -7.13
CA TYR A 5 12.99 8.22 -6.30
C TYR A 5 14.16 9.16 -6.00
N GLY A 6 13.93 10.47 -6.06
CA GLY A 6 14.98 11.48 -5.87
C GLY A 6 15.45 11.56 -4.43
N SER A 7 14.57 11.20 -3.48
CA SER A 7 14.88 11.17 -2.06
C SER A 7 14.01 10.18 -1.27
N MET A 8 14.38 9.92 -0.01
CA MET A 8 13.52 9.16 0.92
C MET A 8 12.21 9.91 1.25
N ILE A 9 12.18 11.24 1.12
CA ILE A 9 10.97 12.05 1.37
C ILE A 9 9.91 11.70 0.33
N ASP A 10 10.31 11.49 -0.92
CA ASP A 10 9.40 11.09 -2.00
C ASP A 10 8.67 9.78 -1.66
N MET A 11 9.39 8.81 -1.07
CA MET A 11 8.81 7.53 -0.64
C MET A 11 7.87 7.69 0.56
N ILE A 12 8.16 8.63 1.47
CA ILE A 12 7.25 8.97 2.57
C ILE A 12 5.97 9.60 2.03
N ASP A 13 6.06 10.47 1.03
CA ASP A 13 4.88 11.11 0.44
C ASP A 13 4.02 10.11 -0.35
N ILE A 14 4.64 9.15 -1.06
CA ILE A 14 3.92 8.00 -1.63
C ILE A 14 3.19 7.19 -0.55
N GLY A 15 3.86 6.93 0.58
CA GLY A 15 3.25 6.25 1.72
C GLY A 15 2.06 7.02 2.30
N LYS A 16 2.16 8.35 2.41
CA LYS A 16 1.04 9.20 2.86
C LYS A 16 -0.13 9.20 1.88
N LEU A 17 0.14 9.21 0.57
CA LEU A 17 -0.91 9.10 -0.46
C LEU A 17 -1.61 7.75 -0.39
N THR A 18 -0.86 6.66 -0.26
CA THR A 18 -1.41 5.32 0.01
C THR A 18 -2.34 5.36 1.24
N CYS A 19 -1.88 5.95 2.34
CA CYS A 19 -2.68 6.10 3.56
C CYS A 19 -3.91 6.98 3.39
N HIS A 20 -3.85 8.01 2.54
CA HIS A 20 -5.00 8.85 2.21
C HIS A 20 -6.08 7.99 1.58
N GLU A 21 -5.78 7.29 0.48
CA GLU A 21 -6.73 6.43 -0.23
C GLU A 21 -7.38 5.39 0.71
N LEU A 22 -6.58 4.71 1.53
CA LEU A 22 -7.10 3.72 2.48
C LEU A 22 -8.04 4.34 3.53
N ARG A 23 -7.76 5.55 4.03
CA ARG A 23 -8.65 6.25 4.97
C ARG A 23 -9.94 6.75 4.31
N PHE A 24 -9.92 6.96 3.01
CA PHE A 24 -11.14 7.24 2.22
C PHE A 24 -11.93 5.98 1.86
N GLY A 25 -11.50 4.82 2.35
CA GLY A 25 -12.20 3.54 2.16
C GLY A 25 -11.90 2.88 0.82
N VAL A 26 -10.87 3.33 0.11
CA VAL A 26 -10.41 2.66 -1.11
C VAL A 26 -9.79 1.31 -0.75
N ALA A 27 -10.22 0.27 -1.46
CA ALA A 27 -9.66 -1.06 -1.26
C ALA A 27 -8.21 -1.13 -1.76
N PRO A 28 -7.39 -2.05 -1.25
CA PRO A 28 -6.00 -2.22 -1.68
C PRO A 28 -5.74 -2.46 -3.19
N PRO A 29 -6.59 -3.13 -4.00
CA PRO A 29 -6.25 -3.37 -5.41
C PRO A 29 -6.09 -2.09 -6.24
N PRO A 30 -7.00 -1.09 -6.18
CA PRO A 30 -6.78 0.22 -6.80
C PRO A 30 -5.47 0.90 -6.36
N VAL A 31 -5.14 0.86 -5.07
CA VAL A 31 -3.90 1.47 -4.53
C VAL A 31 -2.66 0.78 -5.11
N LEU A 32 -2.69 -0.55 -5.21
CA LEU A 32 -1.60 -1.33 -5.81
C LEU A 32 -1.46 -1.06 -7.31
N ASP A 33 -2.57 -0.93 -8.03
CA ASP A 33 -2.58 -0.61 -9.47
C ASP A 33 -2.00 0.78 -9.75
N GLU A 34 -2.28 1.74 -8.86
CA GLU A 34 -1.71 3.08 -8.95
C GLU A 34 -0.19 3.06 -8.73
N LEU A 35 0.30 2.32 -7.73
CA LEU A 35 1.74 2.13 -7.51
C LEU A 35 2.43 1.47 -8.72
N VAL A 36 1.79 0.46 -9.33
CA VAL A 36 2.30 -0.15 -10.56
C VAL A 36 2.32 0.85 -11.71
N THR A 37 1.30 1.69 -11.83
CA THR A 37 1.21 2.76 -12.85
C THR A 37 2.31 3.81 -12.68
N VAL A 38 2.68 4.12 -11.43
CA VAL A 38 3.83 4.99 -11.10
C VAL A 38 5.17 4.33 -11.46
N GLY A 39 5.19 3.01 -11.62
CA GLY A 39 6.32 2.24 -12.16
C GLY A 39 6.89 1.19 -11.22
N PHE A 40 6.33 1.03 -10.02
CA PHE A 40 6.78 0.00 -9.07
C PHE A 40 6.45 -1.39 -9.60
N ALA A 41 7.33 -2.36 -9.34
CA ALA A 41 6.98 -3.75 -9.60
C ALA A 41 5.79 -4.16 -8.72
N PRO A 42 4.99 -5.17 -9.12
CA PRO A 42 3.85 -5.61 -8.31
C PRO A 42 4.23 -5.98 -6.86
N MET A 43 5.37 -6.64 -6.68
CA MET A 43 5.87 -6.99 -5.35
C MET A 43 6.35 -5.77 -4.55
N GLU A 44 7.00 -4.80 -5.21
CA GLU A 44 7.41 -3.55 -4.56
C GLU A 44 6.19 -2.74 -4.10
N SER A 45 5.12 -2.73 -4.91
CA SER A 45 3.85 -2.07 -4.59
C SER A 45 3.22 -2.67 -3.33
N ALA A 46 3.23 -3.99 -3.20
CA ALA A 46 2.74 -4.68 -2.00
C ALA A 46 3.60 -4.34 -0.76
N ILE A 47 4.93 -4.26 -0.91
CA ILE A 47 5.83 -3.86 0.18
C ILE A 47 5.54 -2.42 0.61
N ILE A 48 5.35 -1.49 -0.33
CA ILE A 48 5.03 -0.08 -0.05
C ILE A 48 3.70 0.02 0.69
N LEU A 49 2.66 -0.67 0.21
CA LEU A 49 1.35 -0.70 0.86
C LEU A 49 1.47 -1.18 2.31
N MET A 50 2.11 -2.32 2.54
CA MET A 50 2.26 -2.87 3.90
C MET A 50 3.12 -1.98 4.78
N ALA A 51 4.22 -1.43 4.26
CA ALA A 51 5.07 -0.50 5.01
C ALA A 51 4.32 0.78 5.41
N ALA A 52 3.47 1.32 4.53
CA ALA A 52 2.63 2.47 4.82
C ALA A 52 1.60 2.15 5.91
N VAL A 53 0.91 1.00 5.80
CA VAL A 53 -0.04 0.53 6.81
C VAL A 53 0.66 0.37 8.17
N ASP A 54 1.81 -0.30 8.21
CA ASP A 54 2.49 -0.61 9.48
C ASP A 54 3.10 0.62 10.16
N ASN A 55 3.57 1.62 9.39
CA ASN A 55 4.39 2.71 9.93
C ASN A 55 3.75 4.11 9.84
N LEU A 56 2.84 4.35 8.90
CA LEU A 56 2.29 5.68 8.62
C LEU A 56 0.78 5.78 8.91
N CYS A 57 0.02 4.70 8.69
CA CYS A 57 -1.41 4.63 8.95
C CYS A 57 -1.86 3.29 9.54
N PRO A 58 -1.37 2.94 10.75
CA PRO A 58 -1.74 1.68 11.43
C PRO A 58 -3.23 1.57 11.70
N ASP A 59 -3.95 2.69 11.76
CA ASP A 59 -5.41 2.75 11.85
C ASP A 59 -6.14 2.06 10.67
N THR A 60 -5.50 1.96 9.50
CA THR A 60 -6.07 1.31 8.30
C THR A 60 -5.84 -0.20 8.26
N GLY A 61 -4.95 -0.73 9.10
CA GLY A 61 -4.58 -2.14 9.15
C GLY A 61 -5.76 -3.10 9.26
N PRO A 62 -6.76 -2.86 10.14
CA PRO A 62 -7.94 -3.72 10.21
C PRO A 62 -8.74 -3.78 8.91
N ALA A 63 -8.86 -2.67 8.17
CA ALA A 63 -9.57 -2.63 6.90
C ALA A 63 -8.81 -3.39 5.81
N VAL A 64 -7.49 -3.21 5.74
CA VAL A 64 -6.62 -3.95 4.81
C VAL A 64 -6.64 -5.46 5.13
N ALA A 65 -6.59 -5.84 6.40
CA ALA A 65 -6.68 -7.24 6.81
C ALA A 65 -8.07 -7.85 6.52
N ALA A 66 -9.15 -7.07 6.67
CA ALA A 66 -10.50 -7.51 6.29
C ALA A 66 -10.60 -7.74 4.78
N TRP A 67 -10.06 -6.82 3.98
CA TRP A 67 -9.95 -6.99 2.54
C TRP A 67 -9.15 -8.25 2.17
N ALA A 68 -7.98 -8.46 2.76
CA ALA A 68 -7.14 -9.62 2.47
C ALA A 68 -7.91 -10.93 2.72
N ARG A 69 -8.62 -11.03 3.83
CA ARG A 69 -9.48 -12.19 4.13
C ARG A 69 -10.62 -12.35 3.11
N SER A 70 -11.20 -11.25 2.62
CA SER A 70 -12.29 -11.28 1.64
C SER A 70 -11.88 -11.88 0.30
N ILE A 71 -10.60 -11.77 -0.08
CA ILE A 71 -10.05 -12.36 -1.31
C ILE A 71 -9.46 -13.75 -1.10
N GLY A 72 -9.77 -14.40 0.03
CA GLY A 72 -9.27 -15.74 0.36
C GLY A 72 -7.84 -15.77 0.89
N HIS A 73 -7.25 -14.62 1.21
CA HIS A 73 -5.94 -14.57 1.85
C HIS A 73 -6.10 -14.73 3.37
N THR A 74 -5.84 -15.94 3.86
CA THR A 74 -5.72 -16.20 5.30
C THR A 74 -4.27 -16.06 5.71
N THR A 75 -3.92 -15.02 6.45
CA THR A 75 -2.63 -14.97 7.16
C THR A 75 -2.55 -16.16 8.12
N PRO A 76 -1.42 -16.90 8.19
CA PRO A 76 -1.20 -17.86 9.26
C PRO A 76 -1.26 -17.13 10.60
N VAL A 77 -1.94 -17.74 11.57
CA VAL A 77 -1.94 -17.33 12.98
C VAL A 77 -0.58 -17.56 13.62
#